data_AF-A0A0B7IXD4-F1
#
_entry.id   AF-A0A0B7IXD4-F1
#
_cell.length_a   1.000
_cell.length_b   1.000
_cell.length_c   1.000
_cell.angle_alpha   90.00
_cell.angle_beta   90.00
_cell.angle_gamma   90.00
#
_symmetry.space_group_name_H-M   'P 1'
#
loop_
_entity.id
_entity.type
_entity.pdbx_description
1 polymer ?
#
loop_
_entity_poly.entity_id
_entity_poly.type
_entity_poly.pdbx_seq_one_letter_code
_entity_poly.pdbx_strand_id
1 'polypeptide(L)'
;MQLKNLVLYVLLVFITSGFTKVTSVRHVSGYNKNMIAHKEILVLPMQMEVYTLDIGNCKERKYDYEDHLEELLKQEISLAMQKNVLRVKLLHKKDIRTQKLDDLVSRFRSSLL
;
A
#
# COMPACT_ATOMS: atom_id res chain seq x y z
N MET A 1 -14.48 -31.04 15.53
CA MET A 1 -14.80 -29.78 14.82
C MET A 1 -14.18 -28.53 15.48
N GLN A 2 -13.95 -28.50 16.79
CA GLN A 2 -13.47 -27.31 17.49
C GLN A 2 -11.98 -26.94 17.24
N LEU A 3 -11.09 -27.92 17.04
CA LEU A 3 -9.66 -27.64 16.84
C LEU A 3 -9.37 -26.89 15.52
N LYS A 4 -10.08 -27.23 14.44
CA LYS A 4 -9.96 -26.54 13.14
C LYS A 4 -10.42 -25.07 13.24
N ASN A 5 -11.49 -24.82 14.00
CA ASN A 5 -12.00 -23.46 14.21
C ASN A 5 -11.08 -22.65 15.12
N LEU A 6 -10.43 -23.27 16.11
CA LEU A 6 -9.45 -22.63 16.99
C LEU A 6 -8.21 -22.20 16.20
N VAL A 7 -7.67 -23.09 15.36
CA VAL A 7 -6.52 -22.78 14.48
C VAL A 7 -6.86 -21.63 13.52
N LEU A 8 -8.06 -21.64 12.94
CA LEU A 8 -8.53 -20.56 12.06
C LEU A 8 -8.62 -19.23 12.83
N TYR A 9 -9.12 -19.24 14.06
CA TYR A 9 -9.23 -18.05 14.91
C TYR A 9 -7.87 -17.47 15.27
N VAL A 10 -6.92 -18.33 15.64
CA VAL A 10 -5.54 -17.92 15.95
C VAL A 10 -4.89 -17.31 14.71
N LEU A 11 -5.04 -17.93 13.53
CA LEU A 11 -4.52 -17.38 12.28
C LEU A 11 -5.10 -15.99 11.96
N LEU A 12 -6.41 -15.80 12.20
CA LEU A 12 -7.10 -14.53 11.96
C LEU A 12 -6.63 -13.39 12.89
N VAL A 13 -6.32 -13.73 14.15
CA VAL A 13 -5.76 -12.79 15.14
C VAL A 13 -4.31 -12.41 14.79
N PHE A 14 -3.52 -13.35 14.26
CA PHE A 14 -2.16 -13.05 13.79
C PHE A 14 -2.14 -12.15 12.55
N ILE A 15 -3.08 -12.34 11.60
CA ILE A 15 -3.18 -11.50 10.40
C ILE A 15 -3.61 -10.06 10.76
N THR A 16 -4.54 -9.91 11.71
CA THR A 16 -5.03 -8.58 12.13
C THR A 16 -4.04 -7.81 13.00
N SER A 17 -3.24 -8.49 13.85
CA SER A 17 -2.22 -7.84 14.69
C SER A 17 -0.94 -7.42 13.94
N GLY A 18 -0.62 -8.07 12.82
CA GLY A 18 0.50 -7.69 11.94
C GLY A 18 0.30 -6.36 11.19
N PHE A 19 -0.93 -5.83 11.18
CA PHE A 19 -1.30 -4.59 10.48
C PHE A 19 -1.44 -3.40 11.43
N THR A 20 -0.56 -3.28 12.42
CA THR A 20 -0.56 -2.18 13.41
C THR A 20 0.24 -0.95 12.98
N LYS A 21 0.61 -0.84 11.68
CA LYS A 21 1.24 0.38 11.17
C LYS A 21 0.21 1.51 11.19
N VAL A 22 0.42 2.43 12.14
CA VAL A 22 -0.30 3.69 12.33
C VAL A 22 -0.63 4.32 10.96
N THR A 23 -1.90 4.30 10.58
CA THR A 23 -2.40 5.07 9.46
C THR A 23 -2.43 6.55 9.88
N SER A 24 -1.38 7.30 9.55
CA SER A 24 -1.39 8.74 9.80
C SER A 24 -2.35 9.42 8.82
N VAL A 25 -3.52 9.86 9.28
CA VAL A 25 -4.40 10.74 8.50
C VAL A 25 -3.80 12.14 8.56
N ARG A 26 -3.21 12.61 7.45
CA ARG A 26 -2.69 13.98 7.34
C ARG A 26 -3.72 14.87 6.66
N HIS A 27 -4.06 15.97 7.31
CA HIS A 27 -4.96 16.98 6.77
C HIS A 27 -4.13 18.08 6.08
N VAL A 28 -4.16 18.14 4.75
CA VAL A 28 -3.62 19.28 4.01
C VAL A 28 -4.70 20.34 3.92
N SER A 29 -4.40 21.58 4.32
CA SER A 29 -5.33 22.70 4.17
C SER A 29 -5.67 22.89 2.68
N GLY A 30 -6.96 22.84 2.36
CA GLY A 30 -7.43 22.93 0.96
C GLY A 30 -7.49 21.62 0.19
N TYR A 31 -7.14 20.46 0.78
CA TYR A 31 -7.27 19.14 0.13
C TYR A 31 -8.66 18.92 -0.45
N ASN A 32 -9.71 19.19 0.33
CA ASN A 32 -11.08 18.99 -0.10
C ASN A 32 -11.46 19.92 -1.27
N LYS A 33 -10.98 21.16 -1.25
CA LYS A 33 -11.22 22.16 -2.31
C LYS A 33 -10.51 21.74 -3.62
N ASN A 34 -9.28 21.25 -3.52
CA ASN A 34 -8.48 20.78 -4.67
C ASN A 34 -9.01 19.46 -5.24
N MET A 35 -9.47 18.55 -4.39
CA MET A 35 -10.06 17.26 -4.79
C MET A 35 -11.36 17.46 -5.57
N ILE A 36 -12.21 18.40 -5.14
CA ILE A 36 -13.44 18.77 -5.86
C ILE A 36 -13.13 19.39 -7.23
N ALA A 37 -12.09 20.22 -7.31
CA ALA A 37 -11.73 20.95 -8.53
C ALA A 37 -11.07 20.07 -9.60
N HIS A 38 -10.14 19.20 -9.21
CA HIS A 38 -9.32 18.44 -10.17
C HIS A 38 -9.82 17.01 -10.39
N LYS A 39 -10.54 16.42 -9.41
CA LYS A 39 -11.03 15.02 -9.43
C LYS A 39 -9.99 14.01 -9.91
N GLU A 40 -8.71 14.27 -9.67
CA GLU A 40 -7.59 13.45 -10.11
C GLU A 40 -6.69 13.15 -8.92
N ILE A 41 -6.26 11.89 -8.82
CA ILE A 41 -5.35 11.41 -7.78
C ILE A 41 -4.19 10.68 -8.45
N LEU A 42 -2.98 11.04 -8.03
CA LEU A 42 -1.76 10.31 -8.36
C LEU A 42 -1.46 9.30 -7.26
N VAL A 43 -1.33 8.03 -7.63
CA VAL A 43 -0.96 6.94 -6.71
C VAL A 43 0.49 6.57 -6.96
N LEU A 44 1.31 6.72 -5.92
CA LEU A 44 2.72 6.33 -5.93
C LEU A 44 2.86 4.81 -5.77
N PRO A 45 3.92 4.19 -6.34
CA PRO A 45 4.16 2.77 -6.17
C PRO A 45 4.42 2.47 -4.68
N MET A 46 3.87 1.36 -4.20
CA MET A 46 3.99 0.99 -2.79
C MET A 46 5.39 0.46 -2.48
N GLN A 47 5.91 0.83 -1.31
CA GLN A 47 7.09 0.19 -0.73
C GLN A 47 6.61 -0.81 0.31
N MET A 48 6.59 -2.07 -0.06
CA MET A 48 6.27 -3.18 0.83
C MET A 48 7.41 -4.19 0.78
N GLU A 49 7.60 -4.88 1.89
CA GLU A 49 8.55 -5.97 2.00
C GLU A 49 7.81 -7.18 2.55
N VAL A 50 7.87 -8.29 1.82
CA VAL A 50 7.19 -9.53 2.21
C VAL A 50 8.25 -10.53 2.64
N TYR A 51 8.10 -11.06 3.85
CA TYR A 51 9.03 -12.02 4.44
C TYR A 51 8.31 -13.32 4.79
N THR A 52 8.94 -14.45 4.49
CA THR A 52 8.62 -15.74 5.12
C THR A 52 9.48 -15.93 6.35
N LEU A 53 8.84 -16.34 7.45
CA LEU A 53 9.48 -16.62 8.73
C LEU A 53 9.53 -18.14 8.93
N ASP A 54 10.73 -18.68 9.06
CA ASP A 54 10.93 -20.08 9.44
C ASP A 54 10.90 -20.24 10.98
N ILE A 55 10.72 -21.48 11.47
CA ILE A 55 10.71 -21.86 12.89
C ILE A 55 12.00 -21.41 13.60
N GLY A 56 13.12 -21.35 12.88
CA GLY A 56 14.40 -20.81 13.35
C GLY A 56 14.54 -19.29 13.31
N ASN A 57 13.46 -18.54 13.04
CA ASN A 57 13.44 -17.09 12.87
C ASN A 57 14.31 -16.59 11.70
N CYS A 58 14.58 -17.45 10.72
CA CYS A 58 15.22 -17.07 9.46
C CYS A 58 14.22 -16.25 8.63
N LYS A 59 14.65 -15.06 8.20
CA LYS A 59 13.85 -14.15 7.37
C LYS A 59 14.28 -14.28 5.93
N GLU A 60 13.39 -14.80 5.09
CA GLU A 60 13.60 -14.81 3.65
C GLU A 60 12.64 -13.81 2.99
N ARG A 61 13.19 -12.85 2.25
CA ARG A 61 12.40 -11.86 1.52
C ARG A 61 11.88 -12.46 0.22
N LYS A 62 10.59 -12.28 -0.05
CA LYS A 62 9.89 -12.87 -1.20
C LYS A 62 9.43 -11.79 -2.17
N TYR A 63 10.28 -11.49 -3.15
CA TYR A 63 10.02 -10.45 -4.15
C TYR A 63 8.81 -10.75 -5.05
N ASP A 64 8.58 -12.01 -5.43
CA ASP A 64 7.42 -12.38 -6.27
C ASP A 64 6.09 -12.06 -5.59
N TYR A 65 6.03 -12.22 -4.26
CA TYR A 65 4.85 -11.87 -3.47
C TYR A 65 4.69 -10.36 -3.31
N GLU A 66 5.80 -9.60 -3.23
CA GLU A 66 5.75 -8.14 -3.23
C GLU A 66 5.14 -7.61 -4.54
N ASP A 67 5.58 -8.14 -5.68
CA ASP A 67 5.07 -7.72 -6.99
C ASP A 67 3.60 -8.08 -7.17
N HIS A 68 3.19 -9.30 -6.79
CA HIS A 68 1.81 -9.72 -6.88
C HIS A 68 0.89 -8.91 -5.94
N LEU A 69 1.34 -8.65 -4.71
CA LEU A 69 0.59 -7.85 -3.74
C LEU A 69 0.49 -6.39 -4.19
N GLU A 70 1.55 -5.83 -4.78
CA GLU A 70 1.53 -4.48 -5.35
C GLU A 70 0.49 -4.37 -6.48
N GLU A 71 0.36 -5.39 -7.32
CA GLU A 71 -0.65 -5.41 -8.40
C GLU A 71 -2.08 -5.47 -7.86
N LEU A 72 -2.37 -6.36 -6.91
CA LEU A 72 -3.68 -6.46 -6.25
C LEU A 72 -4.08 -5.14 -5.59
N LEU A 73 -3.17 -4.52 -4.83
CA LEU A 73 -3.46 -3.26 -4.15
C LEU A 73 -3.67 -2.10 -5.14
N LYS A 74 -2.97 -2.08 -6.28
CA LYS A 74 -3.24 -1.07 -7.33
C LYS A 74 -4.65 -1.20 -7.88
N GLN A 75 -5.12 -2.43 -8.12
CA GLN A 75 -6.47 -2.69 -8.62
C GLN A 75 -7.51 -2.24 -7.60
N GLU A 76 -7.36 -2.62 -6.32
CA GLU A 76 -8.29 -2.22 -5.26
C GLU A 76 -8.34 -0.71 -5.04
N ILE A 77 -7.20 -0.03 -5.02
CA ILE A 77 -7.15 1.44 -4.91
C ILE A 77 -7.83 2.09 -6.12
N SER A 78 -7.58 1.58 -7.32
CA SER A 78 -8.19 2.12 -8.54
C SER A 78 -9.70 1.97 -8.51
N LEU A 79 -10.21 0.80 -8.10
CA LEU A 79 -11.64 0.53 -7.96
C LEU A 79 -12.28 1.43 -6.89
N ALA A 80 -11.65 1.55 -5.72
CA ALA A 80 -12.15 2.38 -4.63
C ALA A 80 -12.23 3.87 -5.02
N MET A 81 -11.24 4.38 -5.76
CA MET A 81 -11.21 5.78 -6.19
C MET A 81 -12.14 6.05 -7.38
N GLN A 82 -12.29 5.09 -8.32
CA GLN A 82 -13.26 5.20 -9.41
C GLN A 82 -14.70 5.24 -8.89
N LYS A 83 -15.03 4.47 -7.85
CA LYS A 83 -16.34 4.55 -7.16
C LYS A 83 -16.64 5.95 -6.62
N ASN A 84 -15.59 6.72 -6.28
CA ASN A 84 -15.69 8.10 -5.82
C ASN A 84 -15.64 9.14 -6.96
N VAL A 85 -15.75 8.71 -8.22
CA VAL A 85 -15.70 9.58 -9.42
C VAL A 85 -14.36 10.33 -9.54
N LEU A 86 -13.27 9.69 -9.13
CA LEU A 86 -11.91 10.23 -9.23
C LEU A 86 -11.14 9.53 -10.35
N ARG A 87 -10.43 10.32 -11.16
CA ARG A 87 -9.46 9.82 -12.14
C ARG A 87 -8.19 9.41 -11.40
N VAL A 88 -7.75 8.18 -11.62
CA VAL A 88 -6.57 7.62 -10.97
C VAL A 88 -5.43 7.54 -11.97
N LYS A 89 -4.31 8.18 -11.65
CA LYS A 89 -3.07 8.03 -12.39
C LYS A 89 -2.11 7.21 -11.52
N LEU A 90 -1.75 6.03 -12.01
CA LEU A 90 -0.80 5.14 -11.35
C LEU A 90 0.60 5.49 -11.85
N LEU A 91 1.54 5.72 -10.93
CA LEU A 91 2.94 5.95 -11.27
C LEU A 91 3.71 4.64 -11.15
N HIS A 92 4.31 4.15 -12.23
CA HIS A 92 5.12 2.94 -12.16
C HIS A 92 6.55 3.25 -11.70
N LYS A 93 7.19 2.29 -11.02
CA LYS A 93 8.62 2.36 -10.66
C LYS A 93 9.51 2.66 -11.89
N LYS A 94 9.12 2.14 -13.07
CA LYS A 94 9.79 2.42 -14.35
C LYS A 94 9.67 3.89 -14.73
N ASP A 95 8.48 4.48 -14.63
CA ASP A 95 8.24 5.88 -14.98
C ASP A 95 9.03 6.83 -14.09
N ILE A 96 9.14 6.51 -12.80
CA ILE A 96 9.94 7.28 -11.84
C ILE A 96 11.40 7.35 -12.30
N ARG A 97 11.98 6.20 -12.67
CA ARG A 97 13.37 6.12 -13.14
C ARG A 97 13.56 6.84 -14.46
N THR A 98 12.68 6.61 -15.43
CA THR A 98 12.77 7.22 -16.78
C THR A 98 12.65 8.74 -16.70
N GLN A 99 11.80 9.26 -15.81
CA GLN A 99 11.57 10.69 -15.62
C GLN A 99 12.47 11.31 -14.54
N LYS A 100 13.40 10.54 -13.96
CA LYS A 100 14.29 10.97 -12.87
C LYS A 100 13.54 11.62 -11.69
N LEU A 101 12.37 11.07 -11.36
CA LEU A 101 11.51 11.57 -10.29
C LEU A 101 11.91 11.00 -8.91
N ASP A 102 13.00 10.25 -8.81
CA ASP A 102 13.41 9.56 -7.57
C ASP A 102 13.54 10.51 -6.38
N ASP A 103 14.17 11.69 -6.56
CA ASP A 103 14.32 12.68 -5.47
C ASP A 103 12.97 13.29 -5.06
N LEU A 104 12.10 13.58 -6.04
CA LEU A 104 10.76 14.11 -5.77
C LEU A 104 9.90 13.10 -5.01
N VAL A 105 9.87 11.85 -5.47
CA VAL A 105 9.13 10.76 -4.83
C VAL A 105 9.68 10.47 -3.43
N SER A 106 11.00 10.52 -3.27
CA SER A 106 11.66 10.41 -1.96
C SER A 106 11.20 11.50 -1.01
N ARG A 107 11.19 12.77 -1.45
CA ARG A 107 10.71 13.92 -0.65
C ARG A 107 9.24 13.80 -0.26
N PHE A 108 8.39 13.34 -1.18
CA PHE A 108 6.98 13.09 -0.84
C PHE A 108 6.87 12.03 0.26
N ARG A 109 7.63 10.94 0.14
CA ARG A 109 7.63 9.85 1.13
C ARG A 109 8.22 10.27 2.47
N SER A 110 9.29 11.06 2.49
CA SER A 110 9.88 11.57 3.73
C SER A 110 9.00 12.64 4.38
N SER A 111 8.26 13.42 3.58
CA SER A 111 7.23 14.35 4.07
C SER A 111 5.95 13.63 4.52
N LEU A 112 5.82 12.31 4.25
CA LEU A 112 4.72 11.42 4.67
C LEU A 112 5.07 10.58 5.91
N LEU A 113 6.35 10.57 6.33
CA LEU A 113 6.79 10.17 7.67
C LEU A 113 6.75 11.37 8.62
#